data_AF-M0AZ02-F1
#
_entry.id   AF-M0AZ02-F1
#
_cell.length_a   1.000
_cell.length_b   1.000
_cell.length_c   1.000
_cell.angle_alpha   90.00
_cell.angle_beta   90.00
_cell.angle_gamma   90.00
#
_symmetry.space_group_name_H-M   'P 1'
#
loop_
_entity.id
_entity.type
_entity.pdbx_description
1 polymer ?
#
loop_
_entity_poly.entity_id
_entity_poly.type
_entity_poly.pdbx_seq_one_letter_code
_entity_poly.pdbx_strand_id
1 'polypeptide(L)'
;MKLRQNARHFASRTALQTPVVRSVATAGLVRLHTRVFLDKADPAHADEREAHLDDLFEATIDTYLRALKDGYSEAEAREITHIQAAFDFYNHGWTEMMEFPTDELDAHYDRYREFFERWDITIDEPLGQFAPAAGLTEAPSTPEKLDDPVHPHAEGGFADDVYVETESGETVVGGRDEPADIDVSQAVGVRDGAETDAPENENENESGGDGEN
;
A
#
# COMPACT_ATOMS: atom_id res chain seq x y z
N MET A 1 7.03 -2.05 -8.41
CA MET A 1 6.61 -2.01 -6.99
C MET A 1 6.77 -3.38 -6.32
N LYS A 2 7.23 -3.46 -5.07
CA LYS A 2 7.34 -4.74 -4.31
C LYS A 2 6.30 -4.83 -3.20
N LEU A 3 5.41 -5.82 -3.27
CA LEU A 3 4.40 -6.07 -2.23
C LEU A 3 4.64 -7.44 -1.58
N ARG A 4 4.88 -7.43 -0.26
CA ARG A 4 4.98 -8.66 0.55
C ARG A 4 3.60 -9.07 1.05
N GLN A 5 3.29 -10.36 1.05
CA GLN A 5 2.05 -10.92 1.57
C GLN A 5 2.37 -11.98 2.64
N ASN A 6 1.70 -11.89 3.78
CA ASN A 6 1.87 -12.82 4.90
C ASN A 6 0.49 -13.18 5.50
N ALA A 7 0.45 -14.09 6.48
CA ALA A 7 -0.80 -14.52 7.11
C ALA A 7 -1.67 -13.37 7.67
N ARG A 8 -1.04 -12.26 8.09
CA ARG A 8 -1.73 -11.06 8.57
C ARG A 8 -2.52 -10.36 7.46
N HIS A 9 -2.04 -10.42 6.22
CA HIS A 9 -2.74 -9.87 5.06
C HIS A 9 -4.03 -10.66 4.76
N PHE A 10 -3.93 -11.99 4.74
CA PHE A 10 -5.09 -12.87 4.57
C PHE A 10 -6.12 -12.65 5.68
N ALA A 11 -5.69 -12.60 6.95
CA ALA A 11 -6.58 -12.30 8.07
C ALA A 11 -7.28 -10.95 7.94
N SER A 12 -6.55 -9.92 7.49
CA SER A 12 -7.09 -8.57 7.28
C SER A 12 -8.10 -8.54 6.14
N ARG A 13 -7.84 -9.24 5.02
CA ARG A 13 -8.79 -9.42 3.92
C ARG A 13 -10.09 -10.08 4.39
N THR A 14 -9.99 -11.21 5.09
CA THR A 14 -11.17 -11.93 5.59
C THR A 14 -11.96 -11.06 6.58
N ALA A 15 -11.27 -10.29 7.43
CA ALA A 15 -11.92 -9.37 8.34
C ALA A 15 -12.67 -8.24 7.61
N LEU A 16 -12.13 -7.68 6.53
CA LEU A 16 -12.81 -6.66 5.72
C LEU A 16 -14.09 -7.18 5.04
N GLN A 17 -14.15 -8.47 4.73
CA GLN A 17 -15.34 -9.11 4.16
C GLN A 17 -16.36 -9.55 5.22
N THR A 18 -15.98 -9.51 6.50
CA THR A 18 -16.82 -9.95 7.62
C THR A 18 -17.54 -8.75 8.26
N PRO A 19 -18.88 -8.64 8.15
CA PRO A 19 -19.61 -7.42 8.54
C PRO A 19 -19.36 -6.94 9.97
N VAL A 20 -19.12 -7.86 10.92
CA VAL A 20 -18.96 -7.55 12.35
C VAL A 20 -17.61 -6.90 12.65
N VAL A 21 -16.54 -7.27 11.94
CA VAL A 21 -15.17 -6.78 12.19
C VAL A 21 -14.66 -5.85 11.09
N ARG A 22 -15.40 -5.69 9.99
CA ARG A 22 -15.03 -4.85 8.84
C ARG A 22 -14.63 -3.44 9.25
N SER A 23 -15.42 -2.78 10.09
CA SER A 23 -15.12 -1.39 10.50
C SER A 23 -13.84 -1.28 11.32
N VAL A 24 -13.56 -2.25 12.18
CA VAL A 24 -12.34 -2.29 12.99
C VAL A 24 -11.12 -2.59 12.14
N ALA A 25 -11.22 -3.55 11.22
CA ALA A 25 -10.16 -3.88 10.27
C ALA A 25 -9.86 -2.73 9.31
N THR A 26 -10.90 -2.04 8.82
CA THR A 26 -10.76 -0.84 7.97
C THR A 26 -9.97 0.23 8.72
N ALA A 27 -10.42 0.61 9.92
CA ALA A 27 -9.75 1.63 10.70
C ALA A 27 -8.31 1.23 11.10
N GLY A 28 -8.06 -0.06 11.33
CA GLY A 28 -6.72 -0.59 11.58
C GLY A 28 -5.79 -0.45 10.37
N LEU A 29 -6.28 -0.81 9.18
CA LEU A 29 -5.51 -0.71 7.94
C LEU A 29 -5.22 0.72 7.53
N VAL A 30 -6.19 1.63 7.68
CA VAL A 30 -5.99 3.07 7.45
C VAL A 30 -4.86 3.57 8.34
N ARG A 31 -4.96 3.40 9.66
CA ARG A 31 -3.92 3.84 10.61
C ARG A 31 -2.54 3.26 10.32
N LEU A 32 -2.47 2.01 9.88
CA LEU A 32 -1.20 1.37 9.51
C LEU A 32 -0.58 2.05 8.30
N HIS A 33 -1.34 2.22 7.21
CA HIS A 33 -0.81 2.83 5.99
C HIS A 33 -0.50 4.31 6.19
N THR A 34 -1.35 5.06 6.89
CA THR A 34 -1.08 6.45 7.26
C THR A 34 0.25 6.56 7.97
N ARG A 35 0.50 5.76 9.02
CA ARG A 35 1.79 5.78 9.72
C ARG A 35 2.97 5.48 8.79
N VAL A 36 2.87 4.42 7.98
CA VAL A 36 3.94 4.01 7.05
C VAL A 36 4.28 5.12 6.06
N PHE A 37 3.28 5.83 5.52
CA PHE A 37 3.52 6.91 4.57
C PHE A 37 3.94 8.22 5.25
N LEU A 38 3.48 8.50 6.46
CA LEU A 38 3.99 9.61 7.27
C LEU A 38 5.48 9.45 7.60
N ASP A 39 5.95 8.22 7.83
CA ASP A 39 7.38 7.95 8.04
C ASP A 39 8.23 8.21 6.77
N LYS A 40 7.62 8.17 5.58
CA LYS A 40 8.25 8.51 4.29
C LYS A 40 8.09 9.97 3.89
N ALA A 41 7.08 10.66 4.45
CA ALA A 41 6.74 12.02 4.10
C ALA A 41 7.85 13.01 4.49
N ASP A 42 7.85 14.18 3.83
CA ASP A 42 8.66 15.31 4.26
C ASP A 42 8.37 15.64 5.74
N PRO A 43 9.35 15.55 6.66
CA PRO A 43 9.11 15.75 8.08
C PRO A 43 8.57 17.15 8.42
N ALA A 44 8.76 18.13 7.54
CA ALA A 44 8.20 19.48 7.72
C ALA A 44 6.68 19.52 7.54
N HIS A 45 6.10 18.54 6.83
CA HIS A 45 4.69 18.50 6.43
C HIS A 45 3.96 17.22 6.85
N ALA A 46 4.65 16.24 7.45
CA ALA A 46 4.07 14.94 7.81
C ALA A 46 2.75 15.10 8.60
N ASP A 47 2.77 15.81 9.72
CA ASP A 47 1.57 16.02 10.55
C ASP A 47 0.41 16.67 9.77
N GLU A 48 0.69 17.54 8.80
CA GLU A 48 -0.32 18.22 8.00
C GLU A 48 -0.96 17.30 6.94
N ARG A 49 -0.30 16.20 6.59
CA ARG A 49 -0.76 15.23 5.59
C ARG A 49 -1.58 14.09 6.20
N GLU A 50 -1.53 13.89 7.52
CA GLU A 50 -2.16 12.75 8.19
C GLU A 50 -3.65 12.62 7.85
N ALA A 51 -4.43 13.69 7.97
CA ALA A 51 -5.87 13.64 7.71
C ALA A 51 -6.19 13.35 6.23
N HIS A 52 -5.39 13.87 5.31
CA HIS A 52 -5.55 13.57 3.88
C HIS A 52 -5.25 12.10 3.59
N LEU A 53 -4.16 11.56 4.16
CA LEU A 53 -3.77 10.16 4.00
C LEU A 53 -4.81 9.22 4.61
N ASP A 54 -5.39 9.57 5.76
CA ASP A 54 -6.49 8.81 6.37
C ASP A 54 -7.70 8.73 5.43
N ASP A 55 -8.14 9.85 4.86
CA ASP A 55 -9.28 9.89 3.92
C ASP A 55 -8.98 9.10 2.63
N LEU A 56 -7.75 9.24 2.10
CA LEU A 56 -7.28 8.52 0.89
C LEU A 56 -7.26 7.01 1.12
N PHE A 57 -6.69 6.56 2.24
CA PHE A 57 -6.60 5.13 2.55
C PHE A 57 -7.95 4.52 2.91
N GLU A 58 -8.86 5.28 3.52
CA GLU A 58 -10.23 4.82 3.71
C GLU A 58 -10.93 4.60 2.35
N ALA A 59 -10.83 5.55 1.42
CA ALA A 59 -11.44 5.44 0.10
C ALA A 59 -10.86 4.28 -0.74
N THR A 60 -9.54 4.08 -0.72
CA THR A 60 -8.90 2.99 -1.46
C THR A 60 -9.22 1.60 -0.91
N ILE A 61 -9.59 1.45 0.36
CA ILE A 61 -10.11 0.17 0.89
C ILE A 61 -11.40 -0.25 0.16
N ASP A 62 -12.27 0.69 -0.20
CA ASP A 62 -13.46 0.38 -0.99
C ASP A 62 -13.08 -0.03 -2.43
N THR A 63 -12.05 0.58 -3.03
CA THR A 63 -11.50 0.10 -4.31
C THR A 63 -10.97 -1.32 -4.21
N TYR A 64 -10.17 -1.63 -3.18
CA TYR A 64 -9.62 -2.97 -2.94
C TYR A 64 -10.73 -4.03 -2.88
N LEU A 65 -11.77 -3.77 -2.10
CA LEU A 65 -12.91 -4.67 -1.98
C LEU A 65 -13.68 -4.81 -3.30
N ARG A 66 -13.75 -3.74 -4.09
CA ARG A 66 -14.37 -3.80 -5.42
C ARG A 66 -13.54 -4.62 -6.41
N ALA A 67 -12.22 -4.46 -6.43
CA ALA A 67 -11.32 -5.26 -7.27
C ALA A 67 -11.47 -6.75 -6.97
N LEU A 68 -11.44 -7.14 -5.69
CA LEU A 68 -11.69 -8.52 -5.28
C LEU A 68 -13.06 -9.04 -5.76
N LYS A 69 -14.11 -8.22 -5.67
CA LYS A 69 -15.46 -8.56 -6.14
C LYS A 69 -15.52 -8.71 -7.66
N ASP A 70 -14.70 -7.97 -8.39
CA ASP A 70 -14.59 -8.02 -9.85
C ASP A 70 -13.73 -9.18 -10.35
N GLY A 71 -13.18 -9.99 -9.44
CA GLY A 71 -12.45 -11.22 -9.75
C GLY A 71 -10.94 -11.04 -9.85
N TYR A 72 -10.41 -9.86 -9.52
CA TYR A 72 -8.98 -9.66 -9.36
C TYR A 72 -8.47 -10.47 -8.18
N SER A 73 -7.26 -11.00 -8.31
CA SER A 73 -6.53 -11.61 -7.21
C SER A 73 -6.24 -10.57 -6.13
N GLU A 74 -5.90 -11.03 -4.93
CA GLU A 74 -5.51 -10.13 -3.84
C GLU A 74 -4.25 -9.32 -4.17
N ALA A 75 -3.33 -9.94 -4.89
CA ALA A 75 -2.13 -9.29 -5.38
C ALA A 75 -2.48 -8.10 -6.28
N GLU A 76 -3.31 -8.33 -7.30
CA GLU A 76 -3.76 -7.30 -8.23
C GLU A 76 -4.59 -6.23 -7.52
N ALA A 77 -5.49 -6.62 -6.61
CA ALA A 77 -6.31 -5.66 -5.84
C ALA A 77 -5.46 -4.71 -4.99
N ARG A 78 -4.38 -5.22 -4.37
CA ARG A 78 -3.41 -4.36 -3.66
C ARG A 78 -2.65 -3.48 -4.63
N GLU A 79 -2.15 -4.04 -5.72
CA GLU A 79 -1.42 -3.27 -6.71
C GLU A 79 -2.25 -2.09 -7.24
N ILE A 80 -3.52 -2.33 -7.58
CA ILE A 80 -4.50 -1.30 -7.98
C ILE A 80 -4.55 -0.17 -6.95
N THR A 81 -4.69 -0.48 -5.66
CA THR A 81 -4.79 0.55 -4.62
C THR A 81 -3.50 1.32 -4.38
N HIS A 82 -2.35 0.67 -4.51
CA HIS A 82 -1.06 1.35 -4.41
C HIS A 82 -0.81 2.26 -5.62
N ILE A 83 -1.26 1.86 -6.81
CA ILE A 83 -1.23 2.73 -8.01
C ILE A 83 -2.12 3.96 -7.80
N GLN A 84 -3.33 3.81 -7.25
CA GLN A 84 -4.18 4.95 -6.91
C GLN A 84 -3.51 5.90 -5.93
N ALA A 85 -2.91 5.38 -4.85
CA ALA A 85 -2.17 6.22 -3.90
C ALA A 85 -1.01 6.95 -4.59
N ALA A 86 -0.28 6.30 -5.49
CA ALA A 86 0.79 6.93 -6.24
C ALA A 86 0.31 8.04 -7.20
N PHE A 87 -0.89 7.92 -7.79
CA PHE A 87 -1.51 8.99 -8.59
C PHE A 87 -1.81 10.22 -7.72
N ASP A 88 -2.35 9.99 -6.53
CA ASP A 88 -2.60 11.07 -5.57
C ASP A 88 -1.29 11.76 -5.13
N PHE A 89 -0.27 10.97 -4.77
CA PHE A 89 1.04 11.51 -4.40
C PHE A 89 1.69 12.27 -5.54
N TYR A 90 1.52 11.81 -6.78
CA TYR A 90 1.96 12.52 -7.97
C TYR A 90 1.26 13.88 -8.09
N ASN A 91 -0.07 13.94 -7.95
CA ASN A 91 -0.84 15.19 -8.05
C ASN A 91 -0.44 16.21 -6.98
N HIS A 92 0.00 15.73 -5.81
CA HIS A 92 0.53 16.59 -4.74
C HIS A 92 2.03 16.88 -4.84
N GLY A 93 2.76 16.25 -5.76
CA GLY A 93 4.22 16.37 -5.87
C GLY A 93 4.96 15.74 -4.69
N TRP A 94 4.37 14.75 -4.03
CA TRP A 94 4.95 14.01 -2.91
C TRP A 94 5.82 12.84 -3.41
N THR A 95 6.83 13.15 -4.22
CA THR A 95 7.68 12.14 -4.87
C THR A 95 8.41 11.26 -3.86
N GLU A 96 8.67 11.77 -2.65
CA GLU A 96 9.25 10.98 -1.56
C GLU A 96 8.38 9.80 -1.13
N MET A 97 7.06 9.86 -1.32
CA MET A 97 6.14 8.80 -0.94
C MET A 97 5.83 7.83 -2.08
N MET A 98 6.27 8.11 -3.32
CA MET A 98 5.99 7.26 -4.46
C MET A 98 6.75 5.94 -4.42
N GLU A 99 6.06 4.86 -4.77
CA GLU A 99 6.59 3.49 -4.75
C GLU A 99 7.02 2.97 -6.14
N PHE A 100 6.86 3.82 -7.16
CA PHE A 100 7.42 3.68 -8.50
C PHE A 100 7.73 5.06 -9.08
N PRO A 101 8.63 5.17 -10.09
CA PRO A 101 9.00 6.44 -10.69
C PRO A 101 7.85 7.14 -11.43
N THR A 102 7.81 8.48 -11.40
CA THR A 102 6.79 9.28 -12.12
C THR A 102 6.65 8.96 -13.62
N ASP A 103 7.73 8.56 -14.30
CA ASP A 103 7.70 8.19 -15.72
C ASP A 103 7.08 6.81 -16.00
N GLU A 104 6.77 6.04 -14.95
CA GLU A 104 6.07 4.75 -15.05
C GLU A 104 4.54 4.88 -14.80
N LEU A 105 4.01 6.08 -14.52
CA LEU A 105 2.57 6.32 -14.24
C LEU A 105 1.65 5.78 -15.34
N ASP A 106 1.91 6.14 -16.59
CA ASP A 106 1.10 5.68 -17.73
C ASP A 106 1.16 4.16 -17.90
N ALA A 107 2.32 3.54 -17.63
CA ALA A 107 2.48 2.10 -17.73
C ALA A 107 1.69 1.35 -16.66
N HIS A 108 1.66 1.88 -15.43
CA HIS A 108 0.82 1.36 -14.34
C HIS A 108 -0.66 1.59 -14.58
N TYR A 109 -1.04 2.76 -15.12
CA TYR A 109 -2.42 3.03 -15.55
C TYR A 109 -2.86 2.00 -16.60
N ASP A 110 -2.05 1.81 -17.64
CA ASP A 110 -2.37 0.94 -18.77
C ASP A 110 -2.53 -0.52 -18.38
N ARG A 111 -1.78 -0.99 -17.38
CA ARG A 111 -1.88 -2.36 -16.86
C ARG A 111 -3.28 -2.69 -16.34
N TYR A 112 -3.92 -1.77 -15.64
CA TYR A 112 -5.24 -1.94 -15.04
C TYR A 112 -6.31 -1.05 -15.68
N ARG A 113 -6.07 -0.61 -16.92
CA ARG A 113 -6.92 0.33 -17.65
C ARG A 113 -8.40 -0.06 -17.62
N GLU A 114 -8.73 -1.33 -17.85
CA GLU A 114 -10.13 -1.79 -17.85
C GLU A 114 -10.83 -1.58 -16.49
N PHE A 115 -10.10 -1.74 -15.39
CA PHE A 115 -10.63 -1.48 -14.05
C PHE A 115 -10.76 0.03 -13.83
N PHE A 116 -9.70 0.79 -14.15
CA PHE A 116 -9.68 2.23 -13.93
C PHE A 116 -10.75 2.97 -14.75
N GLU A 117 -10.88 2.67 -16.05
CA GLU A 117 -11.93 3.26 -16.90
C GLU A 117 -13.33 2.90 -16.42
N ARG A 118 -13.55 1.69 -15.89
CA ARG A 118 -14.87 1.28 -15.38
C ARG A 118 -15.33 2.09 -14.17
N TRP A 119 -14.38 2.50 -13.33
CA TRP A 119 -14.63 3.20 -12.08
C TRP A 119 -14.25 4.68 -12.12
N ASP A 120 -14.05 5.23 -13.33
CA ASP A 120 -13.65 6.62 -13.57
C ASP A 120 -12.38 7.04 -12.82
N ILE A 121 -11.47 6.10 -12.57
CA ILE A 121 -10.16 6.38 -11.97
C ILE A 121 -9.22 6.86 -13.07
N THR A 122 -8.57 7.99 -12.85
CA THR A 122 -7.55 8.55 -13.74
C THR A 122 -6.35 9.02 -12.92
N ILE A 123 -5.25 9.40 -13.58
CA ILE A 123 -4.10 9.99 -12.88
C ILE A 123 -4.53 11.30 -12.20
N ASP A 124 -5.30 12.15 -12.87
CA ASP A 124 -5.78 13.43 -12.34
C ASP A 124 -6.90 13.28 -11.28
N GLU A 125 -7.70 12.20 -11.36
CA GLU A 125 -8.76 11.87 -10.41
C GLU A 125 -8.54 10.45 -9.84
N PRO A 126 -7.61 10.28 -8.87
CA PRO A 126 -7.14 8.96 -8.42
C PRO A 126 -8.22 8.06 -7.84
N LEU A 127 -9.26 8.65 -7.25
CA LEU A 127 -10.34 7.91 -6.59
C LEU A 127 -11.54 7.64 -7.50
N GLY A 128 -11.73 8.39 -8.58
CA GLY A 128 -12.90 8.24 -9.46
C GLY A 128 -14.22 8.15 -8.68
N GLN A 129 -15.02 7.10 -8.95
CA GLN A 129 -16.28 6.84 -8.26
C GLN A 129 -16.15 6.48 -6.76
N PHE A 130 -14.94 6.19 -6.28
CA PHE A 130 -14.67 5.90 -4.86
C PHE A 130 -14.39 7.15 -4.04
N ALA A 131 -14.35 8.34 -4.66
CA ALA A 131 -14.13 9.58 -3.94
C ALA A 131 -15.22 9.80 -2.88
N PRO A 132 -14.86 10.15 -1.63
CA PRO A 132 -15.83 10.48 -0.60
C PRO A 132 -16.64 11.71 -1.03
N ALA A 133 -17.94 11.74 -0.69
CA ALA A 133 -18.83 12.83 -1.09
C ALA A 133 -18.41 14.22 -0.58
N ALA A 134 -17.63 14.27 0.51
CA ALA A 134 -17.08 15.49 1.08
C ALA A 134 -15.76 15.93 0.43
N GLY A 135 -15.17 15.10 -0.44
CA GLY A 135 -13.78 15.23 -0.88
C GLY A 135 -12.78 14.73 0.17
N LEU A 136 -11.50 14.74 -0.19
CA LEU A 136 -10.39 14.48 0.73
C LEU A 136 -10.07 15.75 1.53
N THR A 137 -9.60 15.58 2.76
CA THR A 137 -9.05 16.70 3.52
C THR A 137 -7.86 17.31 2.78
N GLU A 138 -7.83 18.64 2.63
CA GLU A 138 -6.73 19.33 1.95
C GLU A 138 -5.41 19.17 2.71
N ALA A 139 -4.31 19.00 1.97
CA ALA A 139 -2.96 18.90 2.53
C ALA A 139 -1.93 19.70 1.69
N PRO A 140 -0.80 20.13 2.28
CA PRO A 140 0.23 20.88 1.56
C PRO A 140 0.86 20.07 0.41
N SER A 141 0.83 20.63 -0.80
CA SER A 141 1.50 20.08 -1.99
C SER A 141 2.91 20.66 -2.17
N THR A 142 3.79 19.88 -2.78
CA THR A 142 5.15 20.27 -3.20
C THR A 142 5.36 20.02 -4.69
N PRO A 143 4.55 20.62 -5.59
CA PRO A 143 4.56 20.32 -7.03
C PRO A 143 5.91 20.62 -7.70
N GLU A 144 6.71 21.53 -7.13
CA GLU A 144 8.07 21.82 -7.60
C GLU A 144 9.02 20.61 -7.53
N LYS A 145 8.71 19.60 -6.71
CA LYS A 145 9.49 18.35 -6.68
C LYS A 145 9.32 17.51 -7.96
N LEU A 146 8.32 17.77 -8.79
CA LEU A 146 8.11 17.07 -10.06
C LEU A 146 9.07 17.52 -11.17
N ASP A 147 9.71 18.69 -11.03
CA ASP A 147 10.65 19.21 -12.04
C ASP A 147 11.97 18.41 -12.09
N ASP A 148 12.41 17.87 -10.94
CA ASP A 148 13.59 17.00 -10.78
C ASP A 148 13.29 15.94 -9.69
N PRO A 149 12.49 14.92 -10.02
CA PRO A 149 11.87 14.07 -9.01
C PRO A 149 12.86 13.06 -8.43
N VAL A 150 12.95 13.07 -7.09
CA VAL A 150 13.66 12.05 -6.32
C VAL A 150 12.64 11.07 -5.75
N HIS A 151 12.85 9.78 -6.00
CA HIS A 151 11.98 8.69 -5.55
C HIS A 151 12.76 7.71 -4.64
N PRO A 152 13.00 8.04 -3.36
CA PRO A 152 13.85 7.24 -2.47
C PRO A 152 13.36 5.80 -2.24
N HIS A 153 12.06 5.56 -2.46
CA HIS A 153 11.40 4.28 -2.21
C HIS A 153 10.88 3.61 -3.49
N ALA A 154 11.18 4.16 -4.65
CA ALA A 154 10.87 3.54 -5.92
C ALA A 154 12.03 2.66 -6.40
N GLU A 155 11.74 1.40 -6.68
CA GLU A 155 12.62 0.55 -7.48
C GLU A 155 12.00 0.40 -8.87
N GLY A 156 12.64 0.99 -9.89
CA GLY A 156 12.21 0.86 -11.29
C GLY A 156 12.59 -0.50 -11.88
N GLY A 157 11.98 -0.86 -13.01
CA GLY A 157 12.30 -2.10 -13.73
C GLY A 157 11.57 -3.33 -13.20
N PHE A 158 10.32 -3.44 -13.62
CA PHE A 158 9.37 -4.54 -13.42
C PHE A 158 9.96 -5.96 -13.24
N ALA A 159 9.81 -6.48 -12.02
CA ALA A 159 9.36 -7.83 -11.73
C ALA A 159 8.36 -7.71 -10.57
N ASP A 160 7.15 -7.23 -10.89
CA ASP A 160 6.07 -6.93 -9.96
C ASP A 160 5.37 -8.21 -9.52
N ASP A 161 6.08 -9.01 -8.74
CA ASP A 161 5.51 -10.19 -8.12
C ASP A 161 5.12 -9.88 -6.67
N VAL A 162 3.93 -10.33 -6.29
CA VAL A 162 3.54 -10.42 -4.89
C VAL A 162 4.16 -11.68 -4.33
N TYR A 163 4.98 -11.50 -3.30
CA TYR A 163 5.69 -12.60 -2.67
C TYR A 163 4.97 -13.01 -1.38
N VAL A 164 4.58 -14.28 -1.29
CA VAL A 164 3.97 -14.85 -0.09
C VAL A 164 5.03 -15.56 0.73
N GLU A 165 5.11 -15.27 2.03
CA GLU A 165 5.87 -16.09 2.97
C GLU A 165 5.00 -17.24 3.50
N THR A 166 5.46 -18.47 3.30
CA THR A 166 4.77 -19.68 3.76
C THR A 166 4.97 -19.92 5.26
N GLU A 167 4.21 -20.84 5.86
CA GLU A 167 4.43 -21.29 7.26
C GLU A 167 5.84 -21.84 7.51
N SER A 168 6.58 -22.18 6.46
CA SER A 168 7.99 -22.63 6.54
C SER A 168 9.02 -21.52 6.30
N GLY A 169 8.60 -20.26 6.16
CA GLY A 169 9.48 -19.12 5.89
C GLY A 169 9.96 -19.04 4.43
N GLU A 170 9.33 -19.74 3.50
CA GLU A 170 9.70 -19.71 2.07
C GLU A 170 8.95 -18.58 1.34
N THR A 171 9.67 -17.79 0.55
CA THR A 171 9.12 -16.67 -0.23
C THR A 171 8.78 -17.14 -1.66
N VAL A 172 7.51 -17.10 -2.07
CA VAL A 172 7.05 -17.55 -3.40
C VAL A 172 6.32 -16.46 -4.19
N VAL A 173 6.53 -16.44 -5.50
CA VAL A 173 5.86 -15.52 -6.46
C VAL A 173 4.42 -15.96 -6.73
N GLY A 174 3.46 -15.05 -6.53
CA GLY A 174 2.09 -15.14 -7.05
C GLY A 174 1.05 -15.73 -6.07
N GLY A 175 -0.17 -15.19 -6.13
CA GLY A 175 -1.29 -15.49 -5.24
C GLY A 175 -1.60 -16.98 -5.09
N ARG A 176 -1.52 -17.46 -3.85
CA ARG A 176 -1.97 -18.81 -3.47
C ARG A 176 -3.43 -18.81 -3.06
N ASP A 177 -4.05 -19.99 -3.14
CA ASP A 177 -5.33 -20.27 -2.50
C ASP A 177 -5.32 -19.87 -1.03
N GLU A 178 -6.44 -19.29 -0.60
CA GLU A 178 -6.72 -18.90 0.78
C GLU A 178 -6.39 -20.07 1.75
N PRO A 179 -5.60 -19.84 2.83
CA PRO A 179 -5.40 -20.85 3.85
C PRO A 179 -6.74 -21.35 4.40
N ALA A 180 -6.87 -22.67 4.61
CA ALA A 180 -8.15 -23.28 5.00
C ALA A 180 -8.67 -22.79 6.37
N ASP A 181 -7.77 -22.37 7.27
CA ASP A 181 -8.09 -21.86 8.60
C ASP A 181 -7.48 -20.46 8.80
N ILE A 182 -8.22 -19.41 8.41
CA ILE A 182 -7.84 -18.02 8.68
C ILE A 182 -8.37 -17.58 10.04
N ASP A 183 -7.46 -17.26 10.96
CA ASP A 183 -7.78 -16.60 12.21
C ASP A 183 -7.98 -15.09 11.99
N VAL A 184 -9.24 -14.65 11.84
CA VAL A 184 -9.62 -13.23 11.68
C VAL A 184 -9.14 -12.33 12.82
N SER A 185 -8.81 -12.89 13.98
CA SER A 185 -8.27 -12.08 15.07
C SER A 185 -6.80 -11.74 14.92
N GLN A 186 -6.07 -12.35 13.97
CA GLN A 186 -4.75 -11.86 13.54
C GLN A 186 -4.85 -10.62 12.62
N ALA A 187 -6.05 -10.19 12.21
CA ALA A 187 -6.22 -9.02 11.35
C ALA A 187 -5.70 -7.74 12.02
N VAL A 188 -5.13 -6.84 11.20
CA VAL A 188 -4.68 -5.52 11.65
C VAL A 188 -5.85 -4.78 12.32
N GLY A 189 -5.60 -4.23 13.52
CA GLY A 189 -6.61 -3.52 14.31
C GLY A 189 -7.55 -4.41 15.15
N VAL A 190 -7.55 -5.74 14.99
CA VAL A 190 -8.43 -6.66 15.76
C VAL A 190 -7.77 -7.20 17.04
N ARG A 191 -6.44 -7.35 17.06
CA ARG A 191 -5.63 -7.67 18.26
C ARG A 191 -4.57 -6.59 18.51
N ASP A 192 -4.97 -5.35 18.78
CA ASP A 192 -4.03 -4.38 19.38
C ASP A 192 -3.97 -4.60 20.90
N GLY A 193 -3.21 -5.63 21.26
CA GLY A 193 -2.88 -5.99 22.64
C GLY A 193 -1.42 -6.45 22.71
N ALA A 194 -0.51 -5.49 22.57
CA ALA A 194 0.93 -5.60 22.81
C ALA A 194 1.71 -6.61 21.96
N GLU A 195 2.30 -6.15 20.85
CA GLU A 195 3.66 -6.51 20.46
C GLU A 195 4.21 -5.43 19.53
N THR A 196 5.46 -5.05 19.76
CA THR A 196 6.14 -3.91 19.16
C THR A 196 6.50 -4.18 17.70
N ASP A 197 5.90 -3.44 16.76
CA ASP A 197 6.38 -3.36 15.37
C ASP A 197 7.72 -2.59 15.36
N ALA A 198 8.82 -3.32 15.46
CA ALA A 198 10.13 -2.82 15.02
C ALA A 198 10.28 -3.15 13.53
N PRO A 199 10.69 -2.20 12.67
CA PRO A 199 11.08 -2.52 11.31
C PRO A 199 12.36 -3.38 11.37
N GLU A 200 12.31 -4.58 10.77
CA GLU A 200 13.48 -5.41 10.55
C GLU A 200 14.46 -4.67 9.62
N ASN A 201 15.45 -4.04 10.24
CA ASN A 201 16.59 -3.43 9.59
C ASN A 201 17.61 -4.55 9.33
N GLU A 202 17.62 -5.12 8.12
CA GLU A 202 18.68 -6.04 7.71
C GLU A 202 19.96 -5.25 7.42
N ASN A 203 20.79 -5.07 8.44
CA ASN A 203 22.17 -4.65 8.28
C ASN A 203 23.06 -5.45 9.24
N GLU A 204 23.27 -6.73 8.92
CA GLU A 204 24.34 -7.54 9.50
C GLU A 204 25.03 -8.36 8.42
N ASN A 205 26.06 -7.77 7.79
CA ASN A 205 27.17 -8.57 7.30
C ASN A 205 28.49 -7.81 7.36
N GLU A 206 29.03 -7.66 8.57
CA GLU A 206 30.47 -7.55 8.77
C GLU A 206 30.87 -8.48 9.92
N SER A 207 31.00 -9.78 9.61
CA SER A 207 31.84 -10.65 10.44
C SER A 207 33.29 -10.43 10.02
N GLY A 208 34.03 -9.70 10.85
CA GLY A 208 35.47 -9.75 10.87
C GLY A 208 35.98 -11.18 11.09
N GLY A 209 37.11 -11.48 10.47
CA GLY A 209 37.84 -12.73 10.64
C GLY A 209 39.25 -12.57 10.09
N ASP A 210 40.15 -12.17 10.99
CA ASP A 210 41.60 -12.12 10.84
C ASP A 210 42.21 -13.38 10.20
N GLY A 211 43.31 -13.20 9.44
CA GLY A 211 44.29 -14.29 9.26
C GLY A 211 45.22 -14.19 8.05
N GLU A 212 46.44 -13.72 8.31
CA GLU A 212 47.72 -14.09 7.67
C GLU A 212 48.03 -13.59 6.23
N ASN A 213 48.89 -12.58 6.09
CA ASN A 213 50.37 -12.73 6.06
C ASN A 213 51.09 -11.38 6.07
#